data_AF-A0A933VMD1-F1
#
_entry.id   AF-A0A933VMD1-F1
#
_cell.length_a   1.000
_cell.length_b   1.000
_cell.length_c   1.000
_cell.angle_alpha   90.00
_cell.angle_beta   90.00
_cell.angle_gamma   90.00
#
_symmetry.space_group_name_H-M   'P 1'
#
loop_
_entity.id
_entity.type
_entity.pdbx_description
1 polymer ?
#
loop_
_entity_poly.entity_id
_entity_poly.type
_entity_poly.pdbx_seq_one_letter_code
_entity_poly.pdbx_strand_id
1 'polypeptide(L)'
;MKKEQLENSEIKNYIRSLWGEETERAFEIVWCESGFKTDVISRTGDVGLFQINLAAHWTQIPGEDRVEKILWLQDWRNNVEFAYMLWADQGWRPWVCSRIKNYL
;
A
#
# COMPACT_ATOMS: atom_id res chain seq x y z
N MET A 1 -0.15 18.29 -12.14
CA MET A 1 1.27 18.34 -11.71
C MET A 1 1.47 18.75 -10.25
N LYS A 2 1.06 19.95 -9.78
CA LYS A 2 1.32 20.35 -8.37
C LYS A 2 0.58 19.52 -7.29
N LYS A 3 -0.65 19.06 -7.58
CA LYS A 3 -1.49 18.32 -6.61
C LYS A 3 -0.96 16.92 -6.31
N GLU A 4 -0.64 16.15 -7.36
CA GLU A 4 -0.07 14.80 -7.26
C GLU A 4 1.32 14.81 -6.58
N GLN A 5 2.14 15.83 -6.84
CA GLN A 5 3.43 16.00 -6.17
C GLN A 5 3.26 16.29 -4.67
N LEU A 6 2.23 17.06 -4.29
CA LEU A 6 1.92 17.34 -2.89
C LEU A 6 1.41 16.09 -2.18
N GLU A 7 0.47 15.37 -2.79
CA GLU A 7 -0.08 14.11 -2.26
C GLU A 7 1.01 13.05 -2.07
N ASN A 8 1.90 12.88 -3.06
CA ASN A 8 3.04 11.99 -2.93
C ASN A 8 4.00 12.38 -1.80
N SER A 9 4.16 13.68 -1.52
CA SER A 9 4.96 14.15 -0.38
C SER A 9 4.29 13.78 0.95
N GLU A 10 2.98 13.98 1.05
CA GLU A 10 2.19 13.62 2.24
C GLU A 10 2.24 12.11 2.51
N ILE A 11 2.02 11.29 1.48
CA ILE A 11 2.13 9.82 1.55
C ILE A 11 3.52 9.42 2.07
N LYS A 12 4.58 9.97 1.47
CA LYS A 12 5.96 9.64 1.87
C LYS A 12 6.27 10.03 3.30
N ASN A 13 5.81 11.20 3.75
CA ASN A 13 5.98 11.62 5.14
C ASN A 13 5.19 10.73 6.11
N TYR A 14 4.01 10.28 5.71
CA TYR A 14 3.21 9.38 6.53
C TYR A 14 3.85 8.00 6.66
N ILE A 15 4.31 7.41 5.56
CA ILE A 15 5.07 6.15 5.56
C ILE A 15 6.30 6.24 6.48
N ARG A 16 7.06 7.36 6.42
CA ARG A 16 8.19 7.61 7.33
C ARG A 16 7.80 7.55 8.80
N SER A 17 6.66 8.16 9.14
CA SER A 17 6.20 8.21 10.53
C SER A 17 5.82 6.84 11.10
N LEU A 18 5.44 5.89 10.24
CA LEU A 18 5.03 4.55 10.64
C LEU A 18 6.21 3.56 10.67
N TRP A 19 7.05 3.54 9.63
CA TRP A 19 8.10 2.52 9.49
C TRP A 19 9.46 2.90 10.07
N GLY A 20 9.73 4.19 10.33
CA GLY A 20 11.01 4.61 10.93
C GLY A 20 12.22 4.11 10.14
N GLU A 21 13.03 3.25 10.73
CA GLU A 21 14.22 2.64 10.10
C GLU A 21 13.89 1.78 8.86
N GLU A 22 12.67 1.26 8.76
CA GLU A 22 12.20 0.42 7.64
C GLU A 22 11.59 1.23 6.49
N THR A 23 11.66 2.57 6.55
CA THR A 23 11.06 3.47 5.56
C THR A 23 11.54 3.18 4.14
N GLU A 24 12.85 3.01 3.93
CA GLU A 24 13.38 2.79 2.59
C GLU A 24 12.82 1.50 2.00
N ARG A 25 12.66 0.47 2.84
CA ARG A 25 12.03 -0.78 2.41
C ARG A 25 10.57 -0.57 2.03
N ALA A 26 9.81 0.18 2.82
CA ALA A 26 8.43 0.53 2.51
C ALA A 26 8.32 1.29 1.16
N PHE A 27 9.23 2.23 0.87
CA PHE A 27 9.25 2.94 -0.40
C PHE A 27 9.56 2.04 -1.59
N GLU A 28 10.52 1.12 -1.45
CA GLU A 28 10.82 0.14 -2.50
C GLU A 28 9.60 -0.73 -2.81
N ILE A 29 8.85 -1.16 -1.78
CA ILE A 29 7.61 -1.92 -1.95
C ILE A 29 6.57 -1.09 -2.70
N VAL A 30 6.23 0.10 -2.21
CA VAL A 30 5.20 0.94 -2.87
C VAL A 30 5.57 1.27 -4.31
N TRP A 31 6.84 1.52 -4.59
CA TRP A 31 7.32 1.76 -5.95
C TRP A 31 7.14 0.53 -6.84
N CYS A 32 7.53 -0.65 -6.36
CA CYS A 32 7.39 -1.91 -7.10
C CYS A 32 5.92 -2.30 -7.33
N GLU A 33 5.07 -2.13 -6.31
CA GLU A 33 3.67 -2.57 -6.33
C GLU A 33 2.77 -1.67 -7.18
N SER A 34 2.93 -0.34 -7.07
CA SER A 34 2.00 0.61 -7.71
C SER A 34 2.68 1.79 -8.40
N GLY A 35 3.97 2.02 -8.16
CA GLY A 35 4.64 3.24 -8.59
C GLY A 35 4.07 4.49 -7.90
N PHE A 36 3.66 4.37 -6.63
CA PHE A 36 2.97 5.41 -5.85
C PHE A 36 1.60 5.83 -6.41
N LYS A 37 0.90 4.96 -7.13
CA LYS A 37 -0.46 5.22 -7.61
C LYS A 37 -1.49 4.62 -6.68
N THR A 38 -2.45 5.43 -6.25
CA THR A 38 -3.45 5.07 -5.22
C THR A 38 -4.63 4.29 -5.81
N ASP A 39 -4.88 4.39 -7.11
CA ASP A 39 -6.05 3.85 -7.79
C ASP A 39 -5.78 2.54 -8.55
N VAL A 40 -4.56 1.99 -8.48
CA VAL A 40 -4.18 0.77 -9.20
C VAL A 40 -4.91 -0.44 -8.65
N ILE A 41 -5.52 -1.21 -9.55
CA ILE A 41 -6.13 -2.52 -9.27
C ILE A 41 -5.48 -3.54 -10.19
N SER A 42 -4.84 -4.57 -9.62
CA SER A 42 -4.24 -5.66 -10.38
C SER A 42 -5.30 -6.59 -10.98
N ARG A 43 -4.89 -7.47 -11.90
CA ARG A 43 -5.77 -8.53 -12.42
C ARG A 43 -6.20 -9.54 -11.34
N THR A 44 -5.42 -9.66 -10.27
CA THR A 44 -5.66 -10.57 -9.13
C THR A 44 -6.43 -9.90 -7.98
N GLY A 45 -6.84 -8.63 -8.14
CA GLY A 45 -7.65 -7.91 -7.16
C GLY A 45 -6.85 -7.29 -6.02
N ASP A 46 -5.59 -6.98 -6.26
CA ASP A 46 -4.72 -6.23 -5.35
C ASP A 46 -4.94 -4.74 -5.57
N VAL A 47 -5.07 -3.96 -4.50
CA VAL A 47 -5.57 -2.57 -4.59
C VAL A 47 -4.61 -1.58 -3.93
N GLY A 48 -4.42 -0.44 -4.60
CA GLY A 48 -3.78 0.77 -4.07
C GLY A 48 -2.27 0.64 -3.88
N LEU A 49 -1.73 1.50 -3.00
CA LEU A 49 -0.29 1.76 -2.90
C LEU A 49 0.55 0.50 -2.63
N PHE A 50 0.14 -0.31 -1.66
CA PHE A 50 0.80 -1.55 -1.25
C PHE A 50 0.20 -2.79 -1.90
N GLN A 51 -0.69 -2.62 -2.89
CA GLN A 51 -1.37 -3.73 -3.60
C GLN A 51 -1.91 -4.78 -2.62
N ILE A 52 -2.83 -4.36 -1.74
CA ILE A 52 -3.45 -5.25 -0.75
C ILE A 52 -4.45 -6.17 -1.45
N ASN A 53 -4.29 -7.47 -1.28
CA ASN A 53 -5.19 -8.46 -1.88
C ASN A 53 -6.59 -8.42 -1.24
N LEU A 54 -7.58 -7.97 -2.00
CA LEU A 54 -8.94 -7.78 -1.48
C LEU A 54 -9.60 -9.08 -1.00
N ALA A 55 -9.37 -10.19 -1.70
CA ALA A 55 -9.98 -11.47 -1.36
C ALA A 55 -9.37 -12.08 -0.10
N ALA A 56 -8.04 -12.01 0.05
CA ALA A 56 -7.33 -12.54 1.21
C ALA A 56 -7.69 -11.80 2.52
N HIS A 57 -8.05 -10.52 2.42
CA HIS A 57 -8.32 -9.65 3.58
C HIS A 57 -9.77 -9.18 3.65
N TRP A 58 -10.69 -9.86 2.95
CA TRP A 58 -12.08 -9.43 2.77
C TRP A 58 -12.80 -9.04 4.07
N THR A 59 -12.60 -9.83 5.12
CA THR A 59 -13.27 -9.65 6.43
C THR A 59 -12.62 -8.58 7.31
N GLN A 60 -11.40 -8.14 6.97
CA GLN A 60 -10.64 -7.14 7.73
C GLN A 60 -10.79 -5.74 7.13
N ILE A 61 -11.06 -5.64 5.83
CA ILE A 61 -11.23 -4.37 5.12
C ILE A 61 -12.67 -3.85 5.34
N PRO A 62 -12.87 -2.61 5.81
CA PRO A 62 -14.20 -2.01 5.98
C PRO A 62 -15.00 -1.88 4.67
N GLY A 63 -16.33 -1.95 4.78
CA GLY A 63 -17.28 -1.86 3.65
C GLY A 63 -18.18 -3.09 3.56
N GLU A 64 -19.39 -2.91 3.03
CA GLU A 64 -20.42 -3.94 2.89
C GLU A 64 -20.24 -4.77 1.62
N ASP A 65 -19.73 -4.13 0.56
CA ASP A 65 -19.54 -4.77 -0.74
C ASP A 65 -18.13 -4.59 -1.32
N ARG A 66 -17.94 -5.12 -2.53
CA ARG A 66 -16.63 -5.08 -3.20
C ARG A 66 -16.23 -3.66 -3.59
N VAL A 67 -17.17 -2.82 -4.00
CA VAL A 67 -16.90 -1.46 -4.46
C VAL A 67 -16.46 -0.60 -3.28
N GLU A 68 -17.18 -0.67 -2.16
CA GLU A 68 -16.84 0.08 -0.95
C GLU A 68 -15.45 -0.30 -0.42
N LYS A 69 -15.13 -1.60 -0.38
CA LYS A 69 -13.81 -2.07 0.06
C LYS A 69 -12.68 -1.63 -0.89
N ILE A 70 -12.93 -1.60 -2.19
CA ILE A 70 -11.97 -1.07 -3.18
C ILE A 70 -11.75 0.42 -2.93
N LEU A 71 -12.82 1.21 -2.80
CA LEU A 71 -12.71 2.65 -2.53
C LEU A 71 -11.98 2.92 -1.21
N TRP A 72 -12.24 2.10 -0.19
CA TRP A 72 -11.53 2.18 1.08
C TRP A 72 -10.03 1.93 0.91
N LEU A 73 -9.63 0.93 0.11
CA LEU A 73 -8.23 0.64 -0.18
C LEU A 73 -7.58 1.61 -1.18
N GLN A 74 -8.36 2.35 -1.97
CA GLN A 74 -7.85 3.40 -2.87
C GLN A 74 -7.59 4.72 -2.13
N ASP A 75 -8.19 4.91 -0.95
CA ASP A 75 -7.73 5.93 -0.02
C ASP A 75 -6.31 5.59 0.45
N TRP A 76 -5.36 6.49 0.14
CA TRP A 76 -3.94 6.23 0.38
C TRP A 76 -3.64 5.99 1.86
N ARG A 77 -4.36 6.66 2.76
CA ARG A 77 -4.09 6.58 4.20
C ARG A 77 -4.54 5.24 4.74
N ASN A 78 -5.75 4.83 4.40
CA ASN A 78 -6.29 3.51 4.75
C ASN A 78 -5.39 2.38 4.21
N ASN A 79 -4.93 2.49 2.97
CA ASN A 79 -4.04 1.49 2.36
C ASN A 79 -2.70 1.39 3.13
N VAL A 80 -2.08 2.54 3.45
CA VAL A 80 -0.82 2.61 4.20
C VAL A 80 -0.99 2.05 5.62
N GLU A 81 -2.06 2.41 6.32
CA GLU A 81 -2.35 1.92 7.67
C GLU A 81 -2.61 0.41 7.70
N PHE A 82 -3.35 -0.11 6.72
CA PHE A 82 -3.60 -1.54 6.59
C PHE A 82 -2.31 -2.31 6.27
N ALA A 83 -1.48 -1.79 5.37
CA ALA A 83 -0.17 -2.36 5.07
C ALA A 83 0.75 -2.37 6.31
N TYR A 84 0.72 -1.32 7.12
CA TYR A 84 1.48 -1.25 8.37
C TYR A 84 1.03 -2.32 9.36
N MET A 85 -0.28 -2.50 9.53
CA MET A 85 -0.84 -3.55 10.37
C MET A 85 -0.38 -4.94 9.92
N LEU A 86 -0.45 -5.24 8.61
CA LEU A 86 0.03 -6.51 8.06
C LEU A 86 1.54 -6.71 8.26
N TRP A 87 2.33 -5.64 8.05
CA TRP A 87 3.77 -5.67 8.27
C TRP A 87 4.12 -5.88 9.75
N ALA A 88 3.41 -5.25 10.68
CA ALA A 88 3.63 -5.42 12.11
C ALA A 88 3.36 -6.87 12.57
N ASP A 89 2.43 -7.56 11.91
CA ASP A 89 2.10 -8.96 12.18
C ASP A 89 3.08 -9.95 11.50
N GLN A 90 3.49 -9.70 10.26
CA GLN A 90 4.14 -10.71 9.39
C GLN A 90 5.49 -10.29 8.81
N GLY A 91 5.94 -9.07 9.10
CA GLY A 91 7.04 -8.42 8.41
C GLY A 91 6.74 -8.24 6.93
N TRP A 92 7.80 -8.17 6.11
CA TRP A 92 7.69 -7.95 4.67
C TRP A 92 7.30 -9.20 3.85
N ARG A 93 7.14 -10.37 4.48
CA ARG A 93 6.93 -11.66 3.79
C ARG A 93 5.75 -11.68 2.81
N PRO A 94 4.62 -10.99 3.06
CA PRO A 94 3.47 -10.97 2.15
C PRO A 94 3.76 -10.31 0.79
N TRP A 95 4.66 -9.33 0.74
CA TRP A 95 4.97 -8.61 -0.49
C TRP A 95 6.05 -9.33 -1.28
N VAL A 96 5.75 -9.78 -2.49
CA VAL A 96 6.72 -10.45 -3.37
C VAL A 96 7.85 -9.49 -3.75
N CYS A 97 7.53 -8.20 -3.91
CA CYS A 97 8.50 -7.13 -4.11
C CYS A 97 9.59 -7.10 -3.02
N SER A 98 9.32 -7.61 -1.81
CA SER A 98 10.32 -7.72 -0.73
C SER A 98 11.46 -8.70 -1.00
N ARG A 99 11.36 -9.48 -2.08
CA ARG A 99 12.36 -10.50 -2.46
C ARG A 99 13.18 -10.10 -3.68
N ILE A 100 12.81 -8.99 -4.33
CA ILE A 100 13.47 -8.50 -5.53
C ILE A 100 14.52 -7.46 -5.11
N LYS A 101 15.77 -7.62 -5.56
CA LYS A 101 16.91 -6.85 -5.08
C LYS A 101 17.20 -5.53 -5.83
N ASN A 102 16.47 -5.15 -6.86
CA ASN A 102 16.89 -4.05 -7.75
C ASN A 102 15.71 -3.18 -8.27
N TYR A 103 15.21 -2.23 -7.47
CA TYR A 103 14.21 -1.24 -7.93
C TYR A 103 14.66 0.22 -7.80
N LEU A 104 15.91 0.46 -7.40
CA LEU A 104 16.54 1.77 -7.28
C LEU A 104 17.82 1.83 -8.11
#